data_AF-S8EVQ1-F1
#
_entry.id   AF-S8EVQ1-F1
#
_cell.length_a   1.000
_cell.length_b   1.000
_cell.length_c   1.000
_cell.angle_alpha   90.00
_cell.angle_beta   90.00
_cell.angle_gamma   90.00
#
_symmetry.space_group_name_H-M   'P 1'
#
loop_
_entity.id
_entity.type
_entity.pdbx_description
1 polymer ?
#
loop_
_entity_poly.entity_id
_entity_poly.type
_entity_poly.pdbx_seq_one_letter_code
_entity_poly.pdbx_strand_id
1 'polypeptide(L)'
;KGCKRTSASVCKARYPREVRPYTTVDPDTGAIQFRKSEAWINTFNPVLAYLLRCNHDVTCLLSGTQVRAVIAYVTDYVSKAAYRPVDSFATIKAVLDRQDEIIVNTSGDHAAAR
;
A
#
# COMPACT_ATOMS: atom_id res chain seq x y z
N LYS A 1 5.85 -14.97 11.30
CA LYS A 1 4.61 -14.16 11.35
C LYS A 1 3.85 -14.42 10.04
N GLY A 2 2.59 -14.86 10.06
CA GLY A 2 1.85 -15.23 8.84
C GLY A 2 0.70 -16.20 9.13
N CYS A 3 -0.06 -16.60 8.10
CA CYS A 3 -1.04 -17.68 8.23
C CYS A 3 -0.30 -19.01 8.47
N LYS A 4 -0.51 -19.62 9.62
CA LYS A 4 -0.03 -20.99 9.89
C LYS A 4 -1.17 -21.97 9.58
N ARG A 5 -0.85 -23.09 8.93
CA ARG A 5 -1.80 -24.20 8.66
C ARG A 5 -1.95 -25.11 9.89
N THR A 6 -2.14 -24.51 11.06
CA THR A 6 -2.35 -25.22 12.32
C THR A 6 -3.74 -24.91 12.82
N SER A 7 -4.48 -25.92 13.27
CA SER A 7 -5.87 -25.79 13.74
C SER A 7 -6.04 -24.80 14.90
N ALA A 8 -4.99 -24.63 15.72
CA ALA A 8 -4.99 -23.74 16.89
C ALA A 8 -4.59 -22.28 16.57
N SER A 9 -4.13 -21.97 15.36
CA SER A 9 -3.60 -20.65 15.04
C SER A 9 -4.57 -19.82 14.21
N VAL A 10 -5.00 -18.68 14.74
CA VAL A 10 -5.77 -17.69 13.97
C VAL A 10 -4.82 -17.00 12.98
N CYS A 11 -5.14 -17.03 11.68
CA CYS A 11 -4.36 -16.27 10.72
C CYS A 11 -4.56 -14.77 10.93
N LYS A 12 -3.46 -14.02 11.09
CA LYS A 12 -3.49 -12.54 11.18
C LYS A 12 -4.15 -11.87 9.98
N ALA A 13 -4.07 -12.47 8.79
CA ALA A 13 -4.72 -12.02 7.57
C ALA A 13 -6.20 -12.48 7.44
N ARG A 14 -6.77 -13.09 8.50
CA ARG A 14 -8.17 -13.52 8.59
C ARG A 14 -8.59 -14.58 7.56
N TYR A 15 -7.68 -15.52 7.30
CA TYR A 15 -7.97 -16.72 6.51
C TYR A 15 -8.25 -17.94 7.40
N PRO A 16 -9.08 -18.90 6.95
CA PRO A 16 -9.88 -18.86 5.72
C PRO A 16 -11.03 -17.84 5.80
N ARG A 17 -11.35 -17.19 4.67
CA ARG A 17 -12.48 -16.25 4.58
C ARG A 17 -13.77 -17.01 4.28
N GLU A 18 -14.91 -16.44 4.68
CA GLU A 18 -16.24 -16.97 4.38
C GLU A 18 -16.45 -17.11 2.87
N VAL A 19 -16.99 -18.25 2.44
CA VAL A 19 -17.37 -18.51 1.05
C VAL A 19 -18.86 -18.29 0.86
N ARG A 20 -19.25 -17.74 -0.29
CA ARG A 20 -20.63 -17.44 -0.64
C ARG A 20 -20.90 -17.88 -2.07
N PRO A 21 -21.94 -18.70 -2.32
CA PRO A 21 -22.20 -19.23 -3.66
C PRO A 21 -22.70 -18.16 -4.64
N TYR A 22 -23.35 -17.10 -4.14
CA TYR A 22 -23.95 -16.04 -4.93
C TYR A 22 -23.65 -14.66 -4.34
N THR A 23 -23.76 -13.63 -5.17
CA THR A 23 -23.72 -12.24 -4.70
C THR A 23 -25.09 -11.88 -4.13
N THR A 24 -25.13 -11.43 -2.89
CA THR A 24 -26.37 -11.04 -2.20
C THR A 24 -26.28 -9.62 -1.66
N VAL A 25 -27.43 -9.04 -1.37
CA VAL A 25 -27.54 -7.79 -0.62
C VAL A 25 -28.05 -8.16 0.76
N ASP A 26 -27.31 -7.78 1.79
CA ASP A 26 -27.74 -7.93 3.17
C ASP A 26 -28.97 -7.03 3.41
N PRO A 27 -30.12 -7.60 3.81
CA PRO A 27 -31.36 -6.85 3.97
C PRO A 27 -31.31 -5.83 5.11
N ASP A 28 -30.51 -6.08 6.14
CA ASP A 28 -30.44 -5.22 7.32
C ASP A 28 -29.48 -4.05 7.11
N THR A 29 -28.35 -4.31 6.45
CA THR A 29 -27.27 -3.32 6.28
C THR A 29 -27.20 -2.72 4.88
N GLY A 30 -27.92 -3.29 3.91
CA GLY A 30 -27.79 -3.00 2.49
C GLY A 30 -26.47 -3.48 1.89
N ALA A 31 -25.60 -4.15 2.66
CA ALA A 31 -24.25 -4.54 2.24
C ALA A 31 -24.25 -5.50 1.06
N ILE A 32 -23.55 -5.12 -0.02
CA ILE A 32 -23.31 -6.05 -1.13
C ILE A 32 -22.25 -7.05 -0.69
N GLN A 33 -22.65 -8.31 -0.64
CA GLN A 33 -21.84 -9.46 -0.32
C GLN A 33 -21.52 -10.20 -1.63
N PHE A 34 -20.30 -10.04 -2.15
CA PHE A 34 -19.91 -10.70 -3.40
C PHE A 34 -19.85 -12.22 -3.27
N ARG A 35 -20.20 -12.91 -4.35
CA ARG A 35 -19.91 -14.33 -4.56
C ARG A 35 -18.43 -14.61 -4.30
N LYS A 36 -18.16 -15.67 -3.55
CA LYS A 36 -16.82 -16.12 -3.19
C LYS A 36 -16.75 -17.63 -3.11
N SER A 37 -16.10 -18.26 -4.08
CA SER A 37 -15.93 -19.72 -4.12
C SER A 37 -14.68 -20.21 -3.38
N GLU A 38 -13.67 -19.34 -3.24
CA GLU A 38 -12.36 -19.72 -2.69
C GLU A 38 -12.07 -19.02 -1.37
N ALA A 39 -11.92 -19.81 -0.30
CA ALA A 39 -11.72 -19.28 1.05
C ALA A 39 -10.35 -18.62 1.25
N TRP A 40 -9.36 -18.99 0.43
CA TRP A 40 -7.95 -18.61 0.56
C TRP A 40 -7.51 -17.49 -0.41
N ILE A 41 -8.44 -16.90 -1.16
CA ILE A 41 -8.20 -15.73 -2.01
C ILE A 41 -8.88 -14.47 -1.45
N ASN A 42 -8.38 -13.30 -1.81
CA ASN A 42 -9.06 -12.03 -1.55
C ASN A 42 -10.41 -11.97 -2.27
N THR A 43 -11.32 -11.15 -1.77
CA THR A 43 -12.56 -10.89 -2.51
C THR A 43 -12.20 -10.02 -3.71
N PHE A 44 -12.33 -10.56 -4.92
CA PHE A 44 -11.94 -9.88 -6.15
C PHE A 44 -13.15 -9.63 -7.05
N ASN A 45 -13.04 -8.63 -7.92
CA ASN A 45 -14.02 -8.27 -8.93
C ASN A 45 -13.36 -8.41 -10.32
N PRO A 46 -13.96 -9.18 -11.25
CA PRO A 46 -13.38 -9.39 -12.58
C PRO A 46 -13.11 -8.11 -13.37
N VAL A 47 -13.97 -7.09 -13.24
CA VAL A 47 -13.81 -5.79 -13.92
C VAL A 47 -12.60 -5.04 -13.34
N LEU A 48 -12.44 -5.02 -12.02
CA LEU A 48 -11.27 -4.40 -11.39
C LEU A 48 -9.98 -5.17 -11.68
N ALA A 49 -10.02 -6.51 -11.73
CA ALA A 49 -8.88 -7.33 -12.19
C ALA A 49 -8.46 -6.95 -13.60
N TYR A 50 -9.43 -6.77 -14.50
CA TYR A 50 -9.18 -6.38 -15.88
C TYR A 50 -8.57 -4.98 -15.99
N LEU A 51 -9.15 -3.99 -15.31
CA LEU A 51 -8.74 -2.60 -15.40
C LEU A 51 -7.40 -2.32 -14.68
N LEU A 52 -7.24 -2.82 -13.46
CA LEU A 52 -6.10 -2.49 -12.61
C LEU A 52 -4.91 -3.42 -12.82
N ARG A 53 -5.14 -4.61 -13.41
CA ARG A 53 -4.10 -5.62 -13.70
C ARG A 53 -3.26 -5.99 -12.46
N CYS A 54 -3.84 -5.86 -11.27
CA CYS A 54 -3.19 -6.11 -10.00
C CYS A 54 -4.12 -6.80 -8.99
N ASN A 55 -3.51 -7.33 -7.93
CA ASN A 55 -4.23 -7.94 -6.82
C ASN A 55 -5.04 -6.87 -6.07
N HIS A 56 -6.32 -7.15 -5.83
CA HIS A 56 -7.21 -6.27 -5.11
C HIS A 56 -8.05 -7.06 -4.10
N ASP A 57 -8.47 -6.38 -3.03
CA ASP A 57 -9.40 -6.89 -2.02
C ASP A 57 -10.57 -5.91 -1.91
N VAL A 58 -11.73 -6.31 -2.42
CA VAL A 58 -12.92 -5.46 -2.52
C VAL A 58 -13.81 -5.71 -1.30
N THR A 59 -14.26 -4.62 -0.69
CA THR A 59 -15.21 -4.62 0.42
C THR A 59 -16.25 -3.54 0.18
N CYS A 60 -17.52 -3.87 0.41
CA CYS A 60 -18.61 -2.91 0.28
C CYS A 60 -18.67 -2.01 1.52
N LEU A 61 -18.66 -0.70 1.32
CA LEU A 61 -18.76 0.31 2.39
C LEU A 61 -20.00 1.16 2.16
N LEU A 62 -21.13 0.75 2.73
CA LEU A 62 -22.41 1.46 2.55
C LEU A 62 -22.78 2.40 3.69
N SER A 63 -22.12 2.27 4.84
CA SER A 63 -22.33 3.22 5.93
C SER A 63 -21.45 4.45 5.76
N GLY A 64 -22.05 5.64 5.81
CA GLY A 64 -21.32 6.91 5.75
C GLY A 64 -20.27 7.05 6.85
N THR A 65 -20.49 6.46 8.04
CA THR A 65 -19.49 6.45 9.12
C THR A 65 -18.31 5.53 8.79
N GLN A 66 -18.58 4.35 8.21
CA GLN A 66 -17.52 3.43 7.77
C GLN A 66 -16.67 4.05 6.66
N VAL A 67 -17.31 4.69 5.67
CA VAL A 67 -16.60 5.37 4.58
C VAL A 67 -15.73 6.50 5.14
N ARG A 68 -16.27 7.36 6.01
CA ARG A 68 -15.50 8.45 6.64
C ARG A 68 -14.31 7.92 7.45
N ALA A 69 -14.50 6.85 8.22
CA ALA A 69 -13.43 6.24 9.00
C ALA A 69 -12.31 5.68 8.10
N VAL A 70 -12.68 4.99 7.02
CA VAL A 70 -11.71 4.44 6.06
C VAL A 70 -10.96 5.56 5.34
N ILE A 71 -11.66 6.59 4.85
CA ILE A 71 -11.02 7.74 4.20
C ILE A 71 -10.06 8.42 5.17
N ALA A 72 -10.50 8.75 6.39
CA ALA A 72 -9.66 9.40 7.39
C ALA A 72 -8.41 8.57 7.70
N TYR A 73 -8.55 7.24 7.84
CA TYR A 73 -7.43 6.35 8.08
C TYR A 73 -6.45 6.27 6.90
N VAL A 74 -6.96 6.15 5.67
CA VAL A 74 -6.12 6.12 4.46
C VAL A 74 -5.41 7.45 4.27
N THR A 75 -6.12 8.57 4.44
CA THR A 75 -5.53 9.91 4.38
C THR A 75 -4.47 10.09 5.46
N ASP A 76 -4.74 9.74 6.72
CA ASP A 76 -3.72 9.79 7.79
C ASP A 76 -2.49 8.98 7.39
N TYR A 77 -2.67 7.78 6.86
CA TYR A 77 -1.57 6.91 6.44
C TYR A 77 -0.76 7.47 5.27
N VAL A 78 -1.42 8.00 4.24
CA VAL A 78 -0.77 8.58 3.06
C VAL A 78 -0.11 9.92 3.39
N SER A 79 -0.76 10.74 4.22
CA SER A 79 -0.26 12.03 4.69
C SER A 79 0.78 11.89 5.81
N LYS A 80 0.94 10.70 6.39
CA LYS A 80 2.05 10.35 7.28
C LYS A 80 3.33 10.49 6.48
N ALA A 81 3.95 11.67 6.55
CA ALA A 81 5.16 11.98 5.79
C ALA A 81 6.21 10.88 6.01
N ALA A 82 6.39 10.01 5.01
CA ALA A 82 7.42 8.97 5.03
C ALA A 82 8.83 9.57 4.93
N TYR A 83 8.91 10.85 4.61
CA TYR A 83 10.14 11.56 4.34
C TYR A 83 10.09 12.90 5.04
N ARG A 84 10.99 13.11 6.00
CA ARG A 84 11.10 14.42 6.65
C ARG A 84 11.79 15.34 5.66
N PRO A 85 11.39 16.63 5.56
CA PRO A 85 12.08 17.58 4.69
C PRO A 85 13.60 17.62 4.91
N VAL A 86 14.06 17.39 6.15
CA VAL A 86 15.48 17.29 6.48
C VAL A 86 16.22 16.19 5.72
N ASP A 87 15.56 15.08 5.42
CA ASP A 87 16.15 13.95 4.67
C ASP A 87 16.29 14.32 3.19
N SER A 88 15.33 15.08 2.63
CA SER A 88 15.42 15.67 1.29
C SER A 88 16.58 16.64 1.17
N PHE A 89 16.67 17.60 2.10
CA PHE A 89 17.71 18.62 2.09
C PHE A 89 19.09 18.04 2.34
N ALA A 90 19.21 17.02 3.21
CA ALA A 90 20.47 16.31 3.41
C ALA A 90 20.93 15.60 2.14
N THR A 91 20.00 14.99 1.37
CA THR A 91 20.33 14.35 0.10
C THR A 91 20.78 15.37 -0.96
N ILE A 92 20.07 16.50 -1.08
CA ILE A 92 20.45 17.59 -1.99
C ILE A 92 21.83 18.13 -1.63
N LYS A 93 22.09 18.38 -0.34
CA LYS A 93 23.39 18.84 0.15
C LYS A 93 24.51 17.85 -0.20
N ALA A 94 24.31 16.56 0.04
CA ALA A 94 25.32 15.54 -0.26
C ALA A 94 25.69 15.45 -1.74
N VAL A 95 24.73 15.72 -2.65
CA VAL A 95 24.99 15.77 -4.09
C VAL A 95 25.79 17.02 -4.46
N LEU A 96 25.45 18.18 -3.89
CA LEU A 96 26.17 19.43 -4.14
C LEU A 96 27.60 19.38 -3.61
N ASP A 97 27.79 18.92 -2.37
CA ASP A 97 29.12 18.77 -1.75
C ASP A 97 30.03 17.87 -2.62
N ARG A 98 29.48 16.77 -3.17
CA ARG A 98 30.21 15.89 -4.09
C ARG A 98 30.55 16.55 -5.43
N GLN A 99 29.70 17.42 -5.96
CA GLN A 99 29.99 18.16 -7.20
C GLN A 99 31.14 19.14 -6.98
N ASP A 100 31.15 19.85 -5.85
CA ASP A 100 32.22 20.77 -5.50
C ASP A 100 33.57 20.05 -5.34
N GLU A 101 33.60 18.89 -4.68
CA GLU A 101 34.81 18.06 -4.57
C GLU A 101 35.38 17.65 -5.94
N ILE A 102 34.52 17.29 -6.90
CA ILE A 102 34.93 16.91 -8.26
C ILE A 102 35.51 18.11 -9.02
N ILE A 103 34.89 19.29 -8.90
CA ILE A 103 35.37 20.53 -9.55
C ILE A 103 36.73 20.94 -8.99
N VAL A 104 36.90 20.86 -7.67
CA VAL A 104 38.17 21.19 -7.00
C VAL A 104 39.28 20.23 -7.43
N ASN A 105 39.04 18.92 -7.44
CA ASN A 105 40.03 17.94 -7.91
C ASN A 105 40.40 18.15 -9.38
N THR A 106 39.42 18.40 -10.25
CA THR A 106 39.66 18.66 -11.68
C THR A 106 40.52 19.92 -11.89
N SER A 107 40.30 20.96 -11.08
CA SER A 107 41.07 22.21 -11.16
C SER A 107 42.50 22.05 -10.61
N GLY A 108 42.69 21.19 -9.60
CA GLY A 108 44.00 20.87 -9.03
C GLY A 108 44.91 20.08 -9.98
N ASP A 109 44.34 19.12 -10.72
CA ASP A 109 45.08 18.32 -11.71
C ASP A 109 45.60 19.19 -12.88
N HIS A 110 44.85 20.21 -13.28
CA HIS A 110 45.30 21.18 -14.29
C HIS A 110 46.38 22.14 -13.80
N ALA A 111 46.46 22.40 -12.49
CA ALA A 111 47.52 23.22 -11.89
C ALA A 111 48.82 22.43 -11.66
N ALA A 112 48.73 21.12 -11.40
CA ALA A 112 49.88 20.23 -11.23
C ALA A 112 50.51 19.75 -12.56
N ALA A 113 49.81 19.92 -13.69
CA ALA A 113 50.29 19.57 -15.03
C ALA A 113 51.06 20.71 -15.75
N ARG A 114 51.52 21.74 -15.03
CA ARG A 114 52.35 22.84 -15.53
C ARG A 114 53.71 22.87 -14.87
#